data_AF-A0AAD4CU81-F1
#
_entry.id   AF-A0AAD4CU81-F1
#
_cell.length_a   1.000
_cell.length_b   1.000
_cell.length_c   1.000
_cell.angle_alpha   90.00
_cell.angle_beta   90.00
_cell.angle_gamma   90.00
#
_symmetry.space_group_name_H-M   'P 1'
#
loop_
_entity.id
_entity.type
_entity.pdbx_description
1 polymer ?
#
loop_
_entity_poly.entity_id
_entity_poly.type
_entity_poly.pdbx_seq_one_letter_code
_entity_poly.pdbx_strand_id
1 'polypeptide(L)'
;MRLFVGLFSLPLILLLLLNASVVSAKIGPSCLKVVLALAGRPSELFEKFQREICDQGCQPTVPHWDLWTRNNTFVPAVRNMMKRLDAPRQEDVMLKLGDDAADIIKSRCGPKLQGRDICSDDETLAAFGNCFKTNFLRAAMKNLPSLLPLVSEEVCREQHEWLQKDQLWDEIIPNNMRAYASVCKTLGDGVQVMDGMIMRAGILLATTSILAITSSATYDISPETFEGSYKDLGLPTIYDLASTQLGNLNGSRATNSWITGTNGEQYFITTLYTSYGMDGVQDVFRGSILELTSMEYHYTFQAGKGSNQVDPAGRFKVGLNDGWFEAISEDNYGIMGVHSLDANATFNLTYHATSKPLINGGTGVVMFGGSEMGEWALPACKTEGFLVVNGEQVTVDPAHSLTWYDRGLGTGGFTNWTWYGLLMPQTGDMISLWAGDTQEVETSQRFASIRSASGGQTVCGATFTPDFSHVWPGAAGKSFPLAWTVQIPCVDADFKVEAVTENQLNLGSIPS
;
A
#
# COMPACT_ATOMS: atom_id res chain seq x y z
N MET A 1 66.58 28.78 7.05
CA MET A 1 66.33 28.23 8.40
C MET A 1 64.95 28.68 8.84
N ARG A 2 64.00 27.74 8.88
CA ARG A 2 62.69 27.67 9.59
C ARG A 2 61.98 29.00 9.95
N LEU A 3 60.83 29.32 9.33
CA LEU A 3 59.45 29.00 9.77
C LEU A 3 59.12 29.52 11.18
N PHE A 4 58.16 30.46 11.29
CA PHE A 4 57.05 30.42 12.27
C PHE A 4 56.02 31.53 11.97
N VAL A 5 54.94 31.13 11.30
CA VAL A 5 53.63 31.79 11.33
C VAL A 5 52.82 31.05 12.39
N GLY A 6 52.12 31.76 13.28
CA GLY A 6 50.99 31.19 14.01
C GLY A 6 50.84 31.65 15.46
N LEU A 7 49.60 31.50 15.94
CA LEU A 7 49.09 31.63 17.30
C LEU A 7 48.60 33.01 17.76
N PHE A 8 47.47 33.47 17.24
CA PHE A 8 46.48 34.24 18.02
C PHE A 8 45.04 34.02 17.48
N SER A 9 44.49 32.81 17.62
CA SER A 9 43.05 32.58 17.37
C SER A 9 42.47 31.24 17.85
N LEU A 10 43.14 30.50 18.75
CA LEU A 10 42.61 29.21 19.26
C LEU A 10 41.91 29.19 20.63
N PRO A 11 42.03 30.15 21.58
CA PRO A 11 41.40 29.96 22.89
C PRO A 11 39.91 30.36 22.93
N LEU A 12 39.42 31.13 21.94
CA LEU A 12 38.02 31.57 21.90
C LEU A 12 37.09 30.56 21.19
N ILE A 13 37.61 29.80 20.23
CA ILE A 13 36.87 28.73 19.53
C ILE A 13 36.77 27.48 20.43
N LEU A 14 37.76 27.24 21.30
CA LEU A 14 37.71 26.10 22.23
C LEU A 14 36.73 26.31 23.40
N LEU A 15 36.44 27.55 23.81
CA LEU A 15 35.42 27.84 24.82
C LEU A 15 33.98 27.81 24.27
N LEU A 16 33.79 28.05 22.97
CA LEU A 16 32.47 27.93 22.31
C LEU A 16 32.10 26.47 21.99
N LEU A 17 33.06 25.54 21.99
CA LEU A 17 32.82 24.10 21.81
C LEU A 17 32.56 23.34 23.14
N LEU A 18 32.73 23.99 24.29
CA LEU A 18 32.43 23.41 25.62
C LEU A 18 30.99 23.68 26.11
N ASN A 19 30.19 24.44 25.36
CA ASN A 19 28.75 24.66 25.61
C ASN A 19 27.84 24.04 24.54
N ALA A 20 28.40 23.24 23.62
CA ALA A 20 27.59 22.30 22.88
C ALA A 20 27.20 21.17 23.85
N SER A 21 26.06 21.36 24.50
CA SER A 21 25.37 20.30 25.23
C SER A 21 25.19 19.14 24.27
N VAL A 22 26.08 18.16 24.32
CA VAL A 22 25.75 16.82 23.84
C VAL A 22 24.65 16.38 24.80
N VAL A 23 23.40 16.56 24.37
CA VAL A 23 22.25 15.95 25.03
C VAL A 23 22.38 14.45 24.77
N SER A 24 23.27 13.80 25.52
CA SER A 24 23.15 12.38 25.78
C SER A 24 21.90 12.28 26.63
N ALA A 25 20.76 11.92 26.02
CA ALA A 25 19.57 11.55 26.76
C ALA A 25 19.98 10.45 27.75
N LYS A 26 20.13 10.81 29.03
CA LYS A 26 20.37 9.83 30.08
C LYS A 26 19.07 9.03 30.20
N ILE A 27 19.07 7.81 29.68
CA ILE A 27 18.03 6.83 30.00
C ILE A 27 17.99 6.75 31.52
N GLY A 28 16.88 7.11 32.13
CA GLY A 28 16.78 7.13 33.58
C GLY A 28 16.79 5.71 34.18
N PRO A 29 16.98 5.60 35.50
CA PRO A 29 17.13 4.31 36.18
C PRO A 29 15.92 3.39 36.06
N SER A 30 14.70 3.92 35.92
CA SER A 30 13.49 3.10 35.77
C SER A 30 13.42 2.50 34.37
N CYS A 31 13.78 3.26 33.34
CA CYS A 31 13.82 2.76 31.97
C CYS A 31 14.85 1.63 31.79
N LEU A 32 15.99 1.74 32.48
CA LEU A 32 16.98 0.65 32.50
C LEU A 32 16.41 -0.62 33.17
N LYS A 33 15.62 -0.48 34.25
CA LYS A 33 14.96 -1.61 34.91
C LYS A 33 13.92 -2.29 34.00
N VAL A 34 13.17 -1.52 33.20
CA VAL A 34 12.24 -2.09 32.19
C VAL A 34 12.99 -2.97 31.20
N VAL A 35 14.11 -2.48 30.64
CA VAL A 35 14.94 -3.24 29.70
C VAL A 35 15.47 -4.53 30.34
N LEU A 36 15.96 -4.44 31.59
CA LEU A 36 16.47 -5.61 32.33
C LEU A 36 15.36 -6.63 32.64
N ALA A 37 14.17 -6.17 33.01
CA ALA A 37 13.01 -7.03 33.27
C ALA A 37 12.56 -7.78 32.00
N LEU A 38 12.51 -7.09 30.86
CA LEU A 38 12.17 -7.71 29.57
C LEU A 38 13.25 -8.69 29.08
N ALA A 39 14.53 -8.41 29.34
CA ALA A 39 15.64 -9.28 28.94
C ALA A 39 15.78 -10.54 29.80
N GLY A 40 15.39 -10.50 31.09
CA GLY A 40 15.58 -11.60 32.04
C GLY A 40 14.49 -12.68 32.04
N ARG A 41 13.29 -12.37 31.54
CA ARG A 41 12.10 -13.24 31.58
C ARG A 41 11.83 -14.21 30.42
N PRO A 42 12.49 -14.15 29.24
CA PRO A 42 11.99 -14.95 28.12
C PRO A 42 12.20 -16.46 28.26
N SER A 43 12.95 -16.96 29.26
CA SER A 43 13.01 -18.40 29.58
C SER A 43 11.67 -18.95 30.10
N GLU A 44 11.03 -18.24 31.04
CA GLU A 44 9.69 -18.59 31.57
C GLU A 44 8.60 -18.48 30.50
N LEU A 45 8.77 -17.54 29.56
CA LEU A 45 7.86 -17.37 28.43
C LEU A 45 7.89 -18.56 27.48
N PHE A 46 9.05 -19.18 27.25
CA PHE A 46 9.17 -20.35 26.38
C PHE A 46 8.60 -21.61 27.01
N GLU A 47 8.74 -21.80 28.33
CA GLU A 47 8.07 -22.90 29.04
C GLU A 47 6.55 -22.79 28.94
N LYS A 48 6.01 -21.56 29.07
CA LYS A 48 4.58 -21.29 28.86
C LYS A 48 4.19 -21.52 27.39
N PHE A 49 5.00 -21.08 26.44
CA PHE A 49 4.75 -21.30 25.01
C PHE A 49 4.70 -22.80 24.67
N GLN A 50 5.65 -23.59 25.18
CA GLN A 50 5.65 -25.04 25.03
C GLN A 50 4.34 -25.65 25.56
N ARG A 51 4.00 -25.36 26.83
CA ARG A 51 2.82 -25.94 27.49
C ARG A 51 1.48 -25.52 26.87
N GLU A 52 1.32 -24.23 26.60
CA GLU A 52 0.02 -23.68 26.19
C GLU A 52 -0.21 -23.78 24.67
N ILE A 53 0.85 -23.98 23.87
CA ILE A 53 0.76 -24.00 22.39
C ILE A 53 1.29 -25.31 21.82
N CYS A 54 2.57 -25.62 22.02
CA CYS A 54 3.19 -26.79 21.38
C CYS A 54 2.56 -28.10 21.86
N ASP A 55 2.36 -28.26 23.17
CA ASP A 55 1.75 -29.46 23.77
C ASP A 55 0.27 -29.64 23.38
N GLN A 56 -0.38 -28.59 22.85
CA GLN A 56 -1.74 -28.66 22.30
C GLN A 56 -1.78 -29.16 20.83
N GLY A 57 -0.60 -29.47 20.28
CA GLY A 57 -0.41 -29.94 18.90
C GLY A 57 -0.53 -28.83 17.86
N CYS A 58 -0.23 -27.59 18.24
CA CYS A 58 -0.11 -26.49 17.28
C CYS A 58 1.23 -26.53 16.56
N GLN A 59 1.23 -26.10 15.29
CA GLN A 59 2.43 -25.96 14.46
C GLN A 59 2.64 -24.50 14.06
N PRO A 60 2.97 -23.60 15.00
CA PRO A 60 3.15 -22.19 14.73
C PRO A 60 4.28 -21.94 13.73
N THR A 61 3.96 -21.21 12.66
CA THR A 61 4.95 -20.72 11.70
C THR A 61 5.14 -19.20 11.85
N VAL A 62 6.20 -18.66 11.25
CA VAL A 62 6.47 -17.21 11.27
C VAL A 62 5.29 -16.37 10.72
N PRO A 63 4.61 -16.77 9.63
CA PRO A 63 3.38 -16.10 9.17
C PRO A 63 2.23 -16.03 10.18
N HIS A 64 2.18 -16.88 11.21
CA HIS A 64 1.11 -16.84 12.22
C HIS A 64 1.13 -15.56 13.06
N TRP A 65 2.23 -14.80 13.00
CA TRP A 65 2.24 -13.41 13.46
C TRP A 65 1.20 -12.58 12.73
N ASP A 66 1.23 -12.56 11.40
CA ASP A 66 0.35 -11.76 10.54
C ASP A 66 -1.06 -12.33 10.51
N LEU A 67 -1.19 -13.66 10.46
CA LEU A 67 -2.49 -14.33 10.37
C LEU A 67 -3.34 -14.19 11.63
N TRP A 68 -2.72 -14.06 12.81
CA TRP A 68 -3.50 -14.06 14.06
C TRP A 68 -2.88 -13.24 15.19
N THR A 69 -1.59 -13.43 15.49
CA THR A 69 -0.98 -12.93 16.73
C THR A 69 -1.01 -11.41 16.82
N ARG A 70 -0.73 -10.72 15.71
CA ARG A 70 -0.70 -9.25 15.66
C ARG A 70 -2.03 -8.64 16.09
N ASN A 71 -3.12 -9.03 15.42
CA ASN A 71 -4.41 -8.39 15.60
C ASN A 71 -5.16 -8.88 16.85
N ASN A 72 -4.92 -10.12 17.29
CA ASN A 72 -5.64 -10.71 18.42
C ASN A 72 -4.93 -10.53 19.76
N THR A 73 -3.61 -10.30 19.76
CA THR A 73 -2.84 -10.16 21.02
C THR A 73 -2.08 -8.85 21.10
N PHE A 74 -1.27 -8.52 20.09
CA PHE A 74 -0.33 -7.41 20.18
C PHE A 74 -1.05 -6.05 20.10
N VAL A 75 -1.89 -5.86 19.09
CA VAL A 75 -2.67 -4.62 18.90
C VAL A 75 -3.55 -4.31 20.13
N PRO A 76 -4.35 -5.27 20.67
CA PRO A 76 -5.12 -5.03 21.90
C PRO A 76 -4.25 -4.72 23.11
N ALA A 77 -3.08 -5.37 23.24
CA ALA A 77 -2.16 -5.10 24.35
C ALA A 77 -1.57 -3.68 24.28
N VAL A 78 -1.16 -3.23 23.08
CA VAL A 78 -0.68 -1.86 22.88
C VAL A 78 -1.77 -0.84 23.17
N ARG A 79 -2.99 -1.02 22.65
CA ARG A 79 -4.15 -0.16 22.94
C ARG A 79 -4.42 -0.03 24.43
N ASN A 80 -4.47 -1.15 25.13
CA ASN A 80 -4.71 -1.17 26.58
C ASN A 80 -3.58 -0.47 27.35
N MET A 81 -2.33 -0.63 26.92
CA MET A 81 -1.19 0.05 27.53
C MET A 81 -1.22 1.56 27.28
N MET A 82 -1.47 2.01 26.05
CA MET A 82 -1.56 3.44 25.72
C MET A 82 -2.69 4.14 26.45
N LYS A 83 -3.83 3.45 26.62
CA LYS A 83 -4.95 3.95 27.42
C LYS A 83 -4.59 4.12 28.89
N ARG A 84 -3.76 3.24 29.47
CA ARG A 84 -3.31 3.36 30.86
C ARG A 84 -2.34 4.50 31.07
N LEU A 85 -1.42 4.67 30.12
CA LEU A 85 -0.38 5.70 30.14
C LEU A 85 -0.88 7.10 29.74
N ASP A 86 -2.18 7.27 29.45
CA ASP A 86 -2.78 8.48 28.87
C ASP A 86 -1.99 9.01 27.65
N ALA A 87 -1.47 8.08 26.83
CA ALA A 87 -0.61 8.36 25.69
C ALA A 87 -1.19 7.79 24.37
N PRO A 88 -2.45 8.12 24.00
CA PRO A 88 -3.08 7.54 22.82
C PRO A 88 -2.41 7.94 21.51
N ARG A 89 -1.71 9.09 21.45
CA ARG A 89 -0.99 9.54 20.24
C ARG A 89 0.29 8.74 19.95
N GLN A 90 0.61 7.79 20.82
CA GLN A 90 1.83 6.99 20.78
C GLN A 90 1.50 5.51 20.51
N GLU A 91 0.20 5.18 20.36
CA GLU A 91 -0.27 3.87 19.92
C GLU A 91 0.37 3.48 18.60
N ASP A 92 0.31 4.35 17.59
CA ASP A 92 0.87 4.06 16.27
C ASP A 92 2.38 3.84 16.30
N VAL A 93 3.09 4.56 17.17
CA VAL A 93 4.54 4.38 17.36
C VAL A 93 4.84 3.00 17.95
N MET A 94 4.03 2.56 18.92
CA MET A 94 4.18 1.25 19.55
C MET A 94 3.72 0.10 18.64
N LEU A 95 2.67 0.31 17.84
CA LEU A 95 2.23 -0.65 16.83
C LEU A 95 3.31 -0.82 15.77
N LYS A 96 3.84 0.28 15.23
CA LYS A 96 4.94 0.27 14.28
C LYS A 96 6.19 -0.39 14.85
N LEU A 97 6.52 -0.16 16.12
CA LEU A 97 7.62 -0.85 16.79
C LEU A 97 7.44 -2.38 16.74
N GLY A 98 6.24 -2.86 17.03
CA GLY A 98 5.93 -4.29 16.98
C GLY A 98 6.04 -4.86 15.58
N ASP A 99 5.58 -4.14 14.59
CA ASP A 99 5.66 -4.55 13.17
C ASP A 99 7.11 -4.58 12.69
N ASP A 100 7.89 -3.52 12.95
CA ASP A 100 9.33 -3.47 12.66
C ASP A 100 10.09 -4.61 13.37
N ALA A 101 9.74 -4.90 14.64
CA ALA A 101 10.34 -5.99 15.38
C ALA A 101 9.98 -7.35 14.77
N ALA A 102 8.71 -7.54 14.40
CA ALA A 102 8.25 -8.73 13.72
C ALA A 102 9.02 -8.92 12.40
N ASP A 103 9.13 -7.91 11.54
CA ASP A 103 9.85 -8.03 10.27
C ASP A 103 11.33 -8.39 10.43
N ILE A 104 12.00 -7.83 11.45
CA ILE A 104 13.37 -8.22 11.81
C ILE A 104 13.42 -9.68 12.27
N ILE A 105 12.44 -10.13 13.07
CA ILE A 105 12.35 -11.51 13.54
C ILE A 105 12.04 -12.46 12.38
N LYS A 106 11.10 -12.13 11.49
CA LYS A 106 10.75 -12.93 10.31
C LYS A 106 11.98 -13.13 9.43
N SER A 107 12.67 -12.03 9.08
CA SER A 107 13.85 -12.07 8.21
C SER A 107 15.07 -12.74 8.83
N ARG A 108 15.33 -12.55 10.13
CA ARG A 108 16.56 -13.07 10.78
C ARG A 108 16.39 -14.39 11.51
N CYS A 109 15.20 -14.68 12.02
CA CYS A 109 14.91 -15.87 12.80
C CYS A 109 14.09 -16.90 12.03
N GLY A 110 13.26 -16.49 11.05
CA GLY A 110 12.57 -17.42 10.17
C GLY A 110 13.48 -18.43 9.46
N PRO A 111 14.64 -18.01 8.90
CA PRO A 111 15.59 -18.96 8.30
C PRO A 111 16.14 -20.02 9.28
N LYS A 112 16.09 -19.79 10.60
CA LYS A 112 16.51 -20.78 11.61
C LYS A 112 15.56 -21.97 11.70
N LEU A 113 14.32 -21.81 11.25
CA LEU A 113 13.33 -22.88 11.26
C LEU A 113 13.53 -23.87 10.10
N GLN A 114 14.24 -23.47 9.03
CA GLN A 114 14.51 -24.31 7.85
C GLN A 114 13.22 -24.93 7.26
N GLY A 115 12.13 -24.16 7.22
CA GLY A 115 10.82 -24.61 6.73
C GLY A 115 10.00 -25.43 7.72
N ARG A 116 10.50 -25.68 8.94
CA ARG A 116 9.75 -26.32 10.02
C ARG A 116 8.94 -25.31 10.83
N ASP A 117 7.98 -25.79 11.61
CA ASP A 117 7.29 -24.95 12.57
C ASP A 117 8.12 -24.75 13.86
N ILE A 118 7.76 -23.73 14.63
CA ILE A 118 8.47 -23.32 15.85
C ILE A 118 8.40 -24.42 16.93
N CYS A 119 7.36 -25.27 16.93
CA CYS A 119 7.15 -26.35 17.88
C CYS A 119 7.66 -27.72 17.38
N SER A 120 8.44 -27.75 16.30
CA SER A 120 8.89 -29.01 15.69
C SER A 120 9.76 -29.87 16.61
N ASP A 121 10.63 -29.26 17.41
CA ASP A 121 11.39 -29.89 18.49
C ASP A 121 11.95 -28.84 19.48
N ASP A 122 12.38 -29.30 20.66
CA ASP A 122 12.92 -28.45 21.74
C ASP A 122 14.14 -27.62 21.28
N GLU A 123 14.99 -28.18 20.43
CA GLU A 123 16.18 -27.51 19.90
C GLU A 123 15.78 -26.34 18.98
N THR A 124 14.76 -26.55 18.16
CA THR A 124 14.23 -25.57 17.20
C THR A 124 13.51 -24.44 17.93
N LEU A 125 12.68 -24.76 18.93
CA LEU A 125 12.05 -23.76 19.79
C LEU A 125 13.11 -22.92 20.51
N ALA A 126 14.13 -23.55 21.09
CA ALA A 126 15.22 -22.85 21.77
C ALA A 126 16.05 -21.98 20.80
N ALA A 127 16.37 -22.49 19.60
CA ALA A 127 17.13 -21.76 18.60
C ALA A 127 16.37 -20.53 18.09
N PHE A 128 15.09 -20.70 17.77
CA PHE A 128 14.21 -19.59 17.37
C PHE A 128 14.07 -18.58 18.52
N GLY A 129 13.82 -19.06 19.74
CA GLY A 129 13.66 -18.23 20.93
C GLY A 129 14.89 -17.38 21.26
N ASN A 130 16.09 -17.96 21.15
CA ASN A 130 17.35 -17.22 21.34
C ASN A 130 17.60 -16.18 20.25
N CYS A 131 17.26 -16.51 19.00
CA CYS A 131 17.29 -15.55 17.91
C CYS A 131 16.31 -14.39 18.14
N PHE A 132 15.09 -14.70 18.55
CA PHE A 132 14.04 -13.73 18.87
C PHE A 132 14.52 -12.74 19.92
N LYS A 133 15.04 -13.23 21.06
CA LYS A 133 15.57 -12.39 22.16
C LYS A 133 16.57 -11.35 21.66
N THR A 134 17.55 -11.78 20.87
CA THR A 134 18.64 -10.93 20.39
C THR A 134 18.12 -9.87 19.41
N ASN A 135 17.22 -10.26 18.51
CA ASN A 135 16.74 -9.37 17.46
C ASN A 135 15.61 -8.44 17.93
N PHE A 136 14.81 -8.84 18.91
CA PHE A 136 13.84 -7.97 19.57
C PHE A 136 14.54 -6.79 20.26
N LEU A 137 15.63 -7.04 21.00
CA LEU A 137 16.41 -5.97 21.63
C LEU A 137 17.03 -5.03 20.59
N ARG A 138 17.52 -5.57 19.46
CA ARG A 138 18.00 -4.74 18.34
C ARG A 138 16.90 -3.88 17.73
N ALA A 139 15.70 -4.44 17.54
CA ALA A 139 14.55 -3.71 17.02
C ALA A 139 14.14 -2.57 17.95
N ALA A 140 14.13 -2.82 19.27
CA ALA A 140 13.88 -1.79 20.27
C ALA A 140 14.93 -0.67 20.24
N MET A 141 16.22 -1.00 20.10
CA MET A 141 17.27 0.01 19.96
C MET A 141 17.17 0.82 18.67
N LYS A 142 16.82 0.17 17.54
CA LYS A 142 16.62 0.86 16.25
C LYS A 142 15.50 1.90 16.34
N ASN A 143 14.45 1.58 17.08
CA ASN A 143 13.27 2.42 17.24
C ASN A 143 13.36 3.39 18.45
N LEU A 144 14.46 3.36 19.20
CA LEU A 144 14.65 4.19 20.39
C LEU A 144 14.40 5.69 20.14
N PRO A 145 14.82 6.31 19.01
CA PRO A 145 14.53 7.73 18.75
C PRO A 145 13.02 8.04 18.69
N SER A 146 12.23 7.16 18.05
CA SER A 146 10.77 7.29 17.96
C SER A 146 10.10 7.02 19.30
N LEU A 147 10.73 6.21 20.15
CA LEU A 147 10.24 5.90 21.49
C LEU A 147 10.60 6.94 22.54
N LEU A 148 11.54 7.87 22.28
CA LEU A 148 11.98 8.90 23.24
C LEU A 148 10.83 9.59 24.02
N PRO A 149 9.68 9.93 23.40
CA PRO A 149 8.54 10.51 24.13
C PRO A 149 7.92 9.57 25.19
N LEU A 150 8.09 8.26 25.04
CA LEU A 150 7.64 7.20 25.96
C LEU A 150 8.72 6.77 26.97
N VAL A 151 9.97 7.25 26.84
CA VAL A 151 11.09 6.87 27.74
C VAL A 151 11.26 7.87 28.89
N SER A 152 10.17 8.46 29.37
CA SER A 152 10.21 9.30 30.58
C SER A 152 10.32 8.41 31.82
N GLU A 153 10.97 8.90 32.88
CA GLU A 153 11.11 8.13 34.12
C GLU A 153 9.76 7.72 34.72
N GLU A 154 8.74 8.57 34.58
CA GLU A 154 7.40 8.27 35.06
C GLU A 154 6.76 7.11 34.30
N VAL A 155 6.80 7.17 32.96
CA VAL A 155 6.27 6.11 32.09
C VAL A 155 7.03 4.81 32.31
N CYS A 156 8.35 4.87 32.42
CA CYS A 156 9.18 3.69 32.67
C CYS A 156 8.95 3.08 34.05
N ARG A 157 8.65 3.88 35.08
CA ARG A 157 8.28 3.38 36.40
C ARG A 157 6.98 2.61 36.35
N GLU A 158 5.95 3.16 35.70
CA GLU A 158 4.65 2.50 35.55
C GLU A 158 4.77 1.21 34.72
N GLN A 159 5.52 1.25 33.62
CA GLN A 159 5.82 0.06 32.81
C GLN A 159 6.56 -1.01 33.62
N HIS A 160 7.56 -0.61 34.42
CA HIS A 160 8.28 -1.55 35.27
C HIS A 160 7.36 -2.18 36.32
N GLU A 161 6.50 -1.40 36.98
CA GLU A 161 5.51 -1.92 37.93
C GLU A 161 4.54 -2.91 37.28
N TRP A 162 4.07 -2.62 36.06
CA TRP A 162 3.23 -3.55 35.29
C TRP A 162 3.95 -4.87 34.98
N LEU A 163 5.23 -4.81 34.59
CA LEU A 163 6.05 -5.99 34.34
C LEU A 163 6.33 -6.83 35.59
N GLN A 164 6.12 -6.31 36.79
CA GLN A 164 6.24 -7.09 38.04
C GLN A 164 4.92 -7.76 38.46
N LYS A 165 3.80 -7.52 37.78
CA LYS A 165 2.52 -8.12 38.18
C LYS A 165 2.38 -9.55 37.66
N ASP A 166 2.11 -10.48 38.58
CA ASP A 166 1.82 -11.89 38.27
C ASP A 166 0.67 -12.02 37.26
N GLN A 167 -0.34 -11.15 37.34
CA GLN A 167 -1.45 -11.11 36.39
C GLN A 167 -1.00 -11.07 34.91
N LEU A 168 0.07 -10.33 34.59
CA LEU A 168 0.57 -10.27 33.21
C LEU A 168 1.14 -11.64 32.77
N TRP A 169 1.94 -12.25 33.62
CA TRP A 169 2.76 -13.42 33.29
C TRP A 169 2.02 -14.75 33.49
N ASP A 170 1.08 -14.81 34.41
CA ASP A 170 0.38 -16.04 34.80
C ASP A 170 -1.05 -16.10 34.28
N GLU A 171 -1.67 -14.96 33.96
CA GLU A 171 -3.04 -14.92 33.43
C GLU A 171 -3.06 -14.41 31.98
N ILE A 172 -2.65 -13.16 31.74
CA ILE A 172 -2.86 -12.48 30.46
C ILE A 172 -2.09 -13.17 29.33
N ILE A 173 -0.77 -13.36 29.50
CA ILE A 173 0.07 -14.01 28.48
C ILE A 173 -0.39 -15.45 28.22
N PRO A 174 -0.59 -16.32 29.23
CA PRO A 174 -1.10 -17.67 29.00
C PRO A 174 -2.51 -17.72 28.38
N ASN A 175 -3.42 -16.81 28.75
CA ASN A 175 -4.74 -16.74 28.13
C ASN A 175 -4.66 -16.41 26.62
N ASN A 176 -3.77 -15.50 26.22
CA ASN A 176 -3.52 -15.21 24.81
C ASN A 176 -2.94 -16.42 24.08
N MET A 177 -2.02 -17.17 24.71
CA MET A 177 -1.48 -18.40 24.15
C MET A 177 -2.56 -19.48 23.96
N ARG A 178 -3.46 -19.65 24.95
CA ARG A 178 -4.60 -20.57 24.85
C ARG A 178 -5.60 -20.15 23.77
N ALA A 179 -5.84 -18.85 23.63
CA ALA A 179 -6.70 -18.31 22.57
C ALA A 179 -6.10 -18.54 21.17
N TYR A 180 -4.78 -18.47 21.04
CA TYR A 180 -4.10 -18.89 19.81
C TYR A 180 -4.26 -20.40 19.58
N ALA A 181 -4.03 -21.21 20.62
CA ALA A 181 -4.07 -22.65 20.51
C ALA A 181 -5.45 -23.21 20.10
N SER A 182 -6.54 -22.50 20.42
CA SER A 182 -7.89 -22.90 20.02
C SER A 182 -8.16 -22.75 18.52
N VAL A 183 -7.37 -21.95 17.80
CA VAL A 183 -7.53 -21.68 16.35
C VAL A 183 -6.33 -22.09 15.51
N CYS A 184 -5.20 -22.45 16.13
CA CYS A 184 -3.92 -22.64 15.45
C CYS A 184 -3.93 -23.68 14.31
N LYS A 185 -4.83 -24.67 14.36
CA LYS A 185 -4.97 -25.74 13.36
C LYS A 185 -5.76 -25.32 12.13
N THR A 186 -6.50 -24.23 12.19
CA THR A 186 -7.27 -23.69 11.05
C THR A 186 -6.54 -22.54 10.36
N LEU A 187 -5.40 -22.12 10.92
CA LEU A 187 -4.54 -21.10 10.33
C LEU A 187 -3.61 -21.77 9.30
N GLY A 188 -3.98 -21.75 8.01
CA GLY A 188 -3.14 -22.26 6.92
C GLY A 188 -3.81 -23.16 5.88
N ASP A 189 -5.07 -23.57 6.05
CA ASP A 189 -5.79 -24.46 5.10
C ASP A 189 -6.11 -23.81 3.72
N GLY A 190 -5.61 -22.61 3.45
CA GLY A 190 -5.75 -21.89 2.17
C GLY A 190 -4.51 -21.87 1.27
N VAL A 191 -3.40 -22.49 1.66
CA VAL A 191 -2.16 -22.51 0.85
C VAL A 191 -1.65 -23.94 0.73
N GLN A 192 -2.12 -24.67 -0.29
CA GLN A 192 -1.50 -25.93 -0.69
C GLN A 192 -0.39 -25.66 -1.71
N VAL A 193 0.84 -25.95 -1.30
CA VAL A 193 2.01 -26.02 -2.18
C VAL A 193 1.78 -27.13 -3.19
N MET A 194 1.86 -26.78 -4.47
CA MET A 194 1.66 -27.66 -5.60
C MET A 194 2.85 -28.63 -5.69
N ASP A 195 2.65 -29.90 -5.31
CA ASP A 195 3.57 -30.97 -5.71
C ASP A 195 2.85 -32.32 -5.86
N GLY A 196 3.05 -32.96 -7.01
CA GLY A 196 2.95 -34.41 -7.19
C GLY A 196 1.57 -35.10 -7.10
N MET A 197 0.99 -35.36 -8.27
CA MET A 197 -0.07 -36.33 -8.59
C MET A 197 -0.12 -37.62 -7.74
N ILE A 198 -1.32 -38.00 -7.24
CA ILE A 198 -1.98 -39.31 -7.40
C ILE A 198 -3.43 -39.24 -6.88
N MET A 199 -4.34 -39.73 -7.73
CA MET A 199 -5.80 -39.77 -7.57
C MET A 199 -6.27 -41.10 -6.91
N ARG A 200 -7.35 -41.05 -6.11
CA ARG A 200 -8.37 -42.08 -5.70
C ARG A 200 -8.67 -41.98 -4.19
N ALA A 201 -9.88 -42.05 -3.62
CA ALA A 201 -11.28 -42.30 -3.99
C ALA A 201 -12.14 -41.85 -2.77
N GLY A 202 -13.44 -41.57 -2.74
CA GLY A 202 -14.52 -41.58 -3.71
C GLY A 202 -15.87 -41.20 -3.04
N ILE A 203 -16.81 -40.74 -3.89
CA ILE A 203 -18.29 -40.88 -3.84
C ILE A 203 -19.11 -40.19 -2.72
N LEU A 204 -19.85 -39.13 -3.07
CA LEU A 204 -21.31 -39.22 -3.29
C LEU A 204 -21.87 -38.04 -4.13
N LEU A 205 -22.81 -38.37 -5.01
CA LEU A 205 -23.35 -37.58 -6.12
C LEU A 205 -24.33 -36.47 -5.70
N ALA A 206 -24.14 -35.27 -6.27
CA ALA A 206 -25.23 -34.40 -6.71
C ALA A 206 -24.80 -33.79 -8.06
N THR A 207 -25.42 -34.25 -9.14
CA THR A 207 -25.14 -33.80 -10.52
C THR A 207 -25.76 -32.43 -10.77
N THR A 208 -25.01 -31.36 -10.49
CA THR A 208 -25.12 -30.11 -11.26
C THR A 208 -24.02 -30.14 -12.31
N SER A 209 -24.42 -30.12 -13.59
CA SER A 209 -23.50 -29.97 -14.71
C SER A 209 -22.90 -28.56 -14.65
N ILE A 210 -21.85 -28.39 -13.84
CA ILE A 210 -20.94 -27.26 -13.97
C ILE A 210 -20.10 -27.60 -15.20
N LEU A 211 -20.38 -26.96 -16.33
CA LEU A 211 -19.34 -26.82 -17.35
C LEU A 211 -18.17 -26.16 -16.61
N ALA A 212 -17.08 -26.89 -16.44
CA ALA A 212 -15.82 -26.28 -16.07
C ALA A 212 -15.45 -25.34 -17.21
N ILE A 213 -15.76 -24.05 -17.03
CA ILE A 213 -15.20 -22.99 -17.84
C ILE A 213 -13.69 -23.11 -17.59
N THR A 214 -12.96 -23.55 -18.62
CA THR A 214 -11.51 -23.43 -18.63
C THR A 214 -11.22 -21.94 -18.58
N SER A 215 -10.81 -21.46 -17.40
CA SER A 215 -10.39 -20.08 -17.18
C SER A 215 -9.27 -19.74 -18.16
N SER A 216 -9.49 -18.73 -19.01
CA SER A 216 -8.47 -18.10 -19.86
C SER A 216 -7.72 -16.99 -19.11
N ALA A 217 -7.98 -16.82 -17.80
CA ALA A 217 -7.36 -15.78 -16.97
C ALA A 217 -5.83 -15.90 -17.02
N THR A 218 -5.20 -14.90 -17.62
CA THR A 218 -3.76 -14.81 -17.85
C THR A 218 -3.07 -14.07 -16.70
N TYR A 219 -3.77 -13.15 -16.05
CA TYR A 219 -3.26 -12.31 -14.96
C TYR A 219 -3.94 -12.64 -13.63
N ASP A 220 -3.15 -12.74 -12.56
CA ASP A 220 -3.67 -12.81 -11.20
C ASP A 220 -4.06 -11.39 -10.74
N ILE A 221 -5.37 -11.15 -10.66
CA ILE A 221 -5.96 -9.86 -10.33
C ILE A 221 -6.76 -10.07 -9.06
N SER A 222 -6.33 -9.47 -7.95
CA SER A 222 -7.04 -9.55 -6.68
C SER A 222 -7.12 -8.18 -6.02
N PRO A 223 -8.32 -7.72 -5.60
CA PRO A 223 -8.44 -6.45 -4.89
C PRO A 223 -7.85 -6.56 -3.47
N GLU A 224 -7.42 -5.43 -2.92
CA GLU A 224 -7.04 -5.36 -1.51
C GLU A 224 -8.28 -5.35 -0.61
N THR A 225 -8.08 -5.77 0.64
CA THR A 225 -9.02 -5.55 1.74
C THR A 225 -8.40 -4.60 2.76
N PHE A 226 -9.08 -3.50 3.05
CA PHE A 226 -8.67 -2.51 4.04
C PHE A 226 -9.86 -2.19 4.94
N GLU A 227 -9.71 -2.48 6.23
CA GLU A 227 -10.73 -2.24 7.26
C GLU A 227 -10.41 -1.01 8.14
N GLY A 228 -9.43 -0.19 7.73
CA GLY A 228 -9.04 1.01 8.46
C GLY A 228 -9.96 2.20 8.22
N SER A 229 -9.85 3.23 9.05
CA SER A 229 -10.58 4.49 8.88
C SER A 229 -9.91 5.37 7.83
N TYR A 230 -10.65 5.81 6.83
CA TYR A 230 -10.18 6.77 5.83
C TYR A 230 -10.09 8.21 6.34
N LYS A 231 -10.64 8.48 7.54
CA LYS A 231 -10.56 9.79 8.22
C LYS A 231 -9.30 9.98 9.06
N ASP A 232 -8.60 8.88 9.36
CA ASP A 232 -7.38 8.89 10.16
C ASP A 232 -6.39 7.87 9.58
N LEU A 233 -5.78 8.26 8.46
CA LEU A 233 -4.93 7.37 7.66
C LEU A 233 -3.57 7.09 8.31
N GLY A 234 -3.20 7.82 9.37
CA GLY A 234 -1.85 7.82 9.94
C GLY A 234 -0.78 8.23 8.92
N LEU A 235 -1.18 8.88 7.82
CA LEU A 235 -0.34 9.33 6.74
C LEU A 235 -0.28 10.87 6.77
N PRO A 236 0.87 11.48 6.49
CA PRO A 236 0.98 12.93 6.42
C PRO A 236 0.26 13.42 5.16
N THR A 237 -1.04 13.68 5.22
CA THR A 237 -1.77 14.39 4.16
C THR A 237 -2.06 15.81 4.61
N ILE A 238 -1.98 16.78 3.70
CA ILE A 238 -2.32 18.19 4.01
C ILE A 238 -3.79 18.52 3.74
N TYR A 239 -4.56 17.54 3.29
CA TYR A 239 -5.99 17.63 3.01
C TYR A 239 -6.70 16.33 3.39
N ASP A 240 -8.01 16.42 3.64
CA ASP A 240 -8.89 15.27 3.84
C ASP A 240 -9.32 14.70 2.49
N LEU A 241 -9.05 13.41 2.22
CA LEU A 241 -9.23 12.81 0.89
C LEU A 241 -10.68 12.89 0.42
N ALA A 242 -11.64 12.62 1.30
CA ALA A 242 -13.06 12.69 0.99
C ALA A 242 -13.47 14.12 0.59
N SER A 243 -12.99 15.13 1.32
CA SER A 243 -13.25 16.54 1.01
C SER A 243 -12.74 16.96 -0.37
N THR A 244 -11.68 16.32 -0.89
CA THR A 244 -11.14 16.62 -2.23
C THR A 244 -12.09 16.22 -3.37
N GLN A 245 -13.12 15.44 -3.07
CA GLN A 245 -14.14 15.06 -4.02
C GLN A 245 -15.20 16.15 -4.24
N LEU A 246 -15.38 17.06 -3.27
CA LEU A 246 -16.38 18.13 -3.31
C LEU A 246 -15.79 19.55 -3.28
N GLY A 247 -14.66 19.75 -2.59
CA GLY A 247 -14.11 21.09 -2.32
C GLY A 247 -13.59 21.83 -3.56
N ASN A 248 -13.15 21.09 -4.57
CA ASN A 248 -12.83 21.60 -5.90
C ASN A 248 -13.10 20.47 -6.92
N LEU A 249 -14.12 20.65 -7.76
CA LEU A 249 -14.46 19.64 -8.78
C LEU A 249 -13.51 19.65 -9.99
N ASN A 250 -12.67 20.69 -10.11
CA ASN A 250 -11.64 20.80 -11.14
C ASN A 250 -10.49 19.81 -10.88
N GLY A 251 -9.67 19.61 -11.91
CA GLY A 251 -8.59 18.64 -11.96
C GLY A 251 -9.03 17.32 -12.59
N SER A 252 -8.35 16.23 -12.26
CA SER A 252 -8.55 14.92 -12.87
C SER A 252 -9.17 13.89 -11.94
N ARG A 253 -9.93 12.97 -12.53
CA ARG A 253 -10.31 11.68 -11.98
C ARG A 253 -9.94 10.64 -13.02
N ALA A 254 -9.14 9.66 -12.65
CA ALA A 254 -8.73 8.61 -13.56
C ALA A 254 -8.94 7.24 -12.92
N THR A 255 -9.29 6.24 -13.74
CA THR A 255 -9.25 4.85 -13.29
C THR A 255 -8.51 3.99 -14.28
N ASN A 256 -7.85 2.96 -13.75
CA ASN A 256 -7.33 1.82 -14.50
C ASN A 256 -7.88 0.57 -13.83
N SER A 257 -8.73 -0.17 -14.52
CA SER A 257 -9.45 -1.31 -13.97
C SER A 257 -9.04 -2.58 -14.69
N TRP A 258 -8.55 -3.55 -13.92
CA TRP A 258 -8.27 -4.90 -14.39
C TRP A 258 -9.46 -5.76 -14.01
N ILE A 259 -10.18 -6.25 -15.01
CA ILE A 259 -11.46 -6.92 -14.85
C ILE A 259 -11.33 -8.37 -15.29
N THR A 260 -11.74 -9.29 -14.43
CA THR A 260 -12.10 -10.65 -14.83
C THR A 260 -13.62 -10.70 -14.97
N GLY A 261 -14.10 -11.07 -16.15
CA GLY A 261 -15.52 -11.26 -16.41
C GLY A 261 -16.01 -12.63 -15.90
N THR A 262 -17.29 -12.72 -15.61
CA THR A 262 -17.98 -14.00 -15.32
C THR A 262 -17.96 -14.99 -16.50
N ASN A 263 -17.61 -14.51 -17.70
CA ASN A 263 -17.32 -15.34 -18.87
C ASN A 263 -15.91 -15.96 -18.85
N GLY A 264 -15.07 -15.63 -17.86
CA GLY A 264 -13.70 -16.14 -17.71
C GLY A 264 -12.64 -15.32 -18.46
N GLU A 265 -13.04 -14.34 -19.27
CA GLU A 265 -12.14 -13.47 -20.03
C GLU A 265 -11.68 -12.28 -19.20
N GLN A 266 -10.53 -11.70 -19.57
CA GLN A 266 -9.95 -10.56 -18.87
C GLN A 266 -9.90 -9.31 -19.73
N TYR A 267 -10.08 -8.16 -19.08
CA TYR A 267 -10.18 -6.86 -19.72
C TYR A 267 -9.40 -5.81 -18.93
N PHE A 268 -8.85 -4.83 -19.64
CA PHE A 268 -8.28 -3.63 -19.04
C PHE A 268 -9.10 -2.41 -19.49
N ILE A 269 -9.64 -1.67 -18.54
CA ILE A 269 -10.46 -0.48 -18.78
C ILE A 269 -9.74 0.72 -18.20
N THR A 270 -9.43 1.72 -19.01
CA THR A 270 -8.88 2.99 -18.53
C THR A 270 -9.83 4.14 -18.80
N THR A 271 -9.95 5.06 -17.83
CA THR A 271 -10.81 6.23 -17.95
C THR A 271 -10.12 7.46 -17.37
N LEU A 272 -10.42 8.61 -17.95
CA LEU A 272 -9.94 9.91 -17.49
C LEU A 272 -11.04 10.94 -17.70
N TYR A 273 -11.41 11.65 -16.65
CA TYR A 273 -12.13 12.91 -16.73
C TYR A 273 -11.22 14.02 -16.23
N THR A 274 -11.03 15.07 -17.02
CA THR A 274 -10.30 16.27 -16.62
C THR A 274 -11.20 17.48 -16.78
N SER A 275 -11.37 18.25 -15.70
CA SER A 275 -12.06 19.53 -15.72
C SER A 275 -11.11 20.67 -15.40
N TYR A 276 -11.08 21.69 -16.25
CA TYR A 276 -10.16 22.82 -16.10
C TYR A 276 -10.79 24.00 -15.38
N GLY A 277 -12.13 24.09 -15.37
CA GLY A 277 -12.86 25.19 -14.71
C GLY A 277 -12.48 26.59 -15.21
N MET A 278 -11.89 26.68 -16.40
CA MET A 278 -11.43 27.93 -17.03
C MET A 278 -12.28 28.21 -18.26
N ASP A 279 -12.77 29.45 -18.38
CA ASP A 279 -13.55 29.87 -19.55
C ASP A 279 -12.74 29.69 -20.84
N GLY A 280 -13.35 29.04 -21.83
CA GLY A 280 -12.72 28.75 -23.12
C GLY A 280 -11.84 27.50 -23.15
N VAL A 281 -11.64 26.80 -22.03
CA VAL A 281 -10.98 25.49 -21.99
C VAL A 281 -12.02 24.38 -21.90
N GLN A 282 -11.94 23.39 -22.78
CA GLN A 282 -12.86 22.26 -22.79
C GLN A 282 -12.45 21.22 -21.74
N ASP A 283 -13.43 20.71 -21.01
CA ASP A 283 -13.28 19.50 -20.22
C ASP A 283 -13.13 18.31 -21.16
N VAL A 284 -12.51 17.23 -20.68
CA VAL A 284 -12.24 16.02 -21.47
C VAL A 284 -12.69 14.78 -20.71
N PHE A 285 -13.37 13.87 -21.40
CA PHE A 285 -13.62 12.50 -20.96
C PHE A 285 -12.99 11.52 -21.95
N ARG A 286 -12.29 10.52 -21.42
CA ARG A 286 -11.74 9.38 -22.17
C ARG A 286 -12.14 8.11 -21.46
N GLY A 287 -12.48 7.10 -22.25
CA GLY A 287 -12.70 5.73 -21.79
C GLY A 287 -12.18 4.75 -22.83
N SER A 288 -11.74 3.58 -22.41
CA SER A 288 -11.41 2.49 -23.33
C SER A 288 -11.54 1.13 -22.67
N ILE A 289 -11.67 0.11 -23.52
CA ILE A 289 -11.70 -1.31 -23.17
C ILE A 289 -10.63 -1.99 -24.03
N LEU A 290 -9.70 -2.68 -23.39
CA LEU A 290 -8.74 -3.59 -24.01
C LEU A 290 -9.09 -5.02 -23.59
N GLU A 291 -9.38 -5.88 -24.54
CA GLU A 291 -9.53 -7.31 -24.30
C GLU A 291 -8.15 -7.97 -24.16
N LEU A 292 -7.88 -8.61 -23.03
CA LEU A 292 -6.54 -9.15 -22.71
C LEU A 292 -6.26 -10.53 -23.34
N THR A 293 -7.22 -11.12 -24.03
CA THR A 293 -7.03 -12.35 -24.81
C THR A 293 -6.88 -12.04 -26.29
N SER A 294 -7.79 -11.25 -26.86
CA SER A 294 -7.80 -10.91 -28.30
C SER A 294 -6.89 -9.73 -28.65
N MET A 295 -6.47 -8.94 -27.66
CA MET A 295 -5.80 -7.63 -27.83
C MET A 295 -6.63 -6.61 -28.60
N GLU A 296 -7.95 -6.80 -28.72
CA GLU A 296 -8.85 -5.83 -29.34
C GLU A 296 -9.03 -4.61 -28.44
N TYR A 297 -8.90 -3.42 -29.02
CA TYR A 297 -8.91 -2.15 -28.30
C TYR A 297 -10.01 -1.23 -28.84
N HIS A 298 -10.92 -0.84 -27.95
CA HIS A 298 -11.97 0.12 -28.25
C HIS A 298 -11.88 1.32 -27.33
N TYR A 299 -12.18 2.51 -27.85
CA TYR A 299 -12.09 3.73 -27.05
C TYR A 299 -13.13 4.77 -27.44
N THR A 300 -13.39 5.67 -26.49
CA THR A 300 -14.17 6.89 -26.67
C THR A 300 -13.34 8.10 -26.23
N PHE A 301 -13.59 9.21 -26.90
CA PHE A 301 -13.07 10.53 -26.56
C PHE A 301 -14.19 11.55 -26.68
N GLN A 302 -14.37 12.36 -25.65
CA GLN A 302 -15.33 13.44 -25.63
C GLN A 302 -14.64 14.69 -25.09
N ALA A 303 -14.90 15.83 -25.72
CA ALA A 303 -14.45 17.14 -25.25
C ALA A 303 -15.60 18.14 -25.35
N GLY A 304 -15.72 19.00 -24.35
CA GLY A 304 -16.78 19.99 -24.32
C GLY A 304 -16.94 20.66 -22.96
N LYS A 305 -18.13 21.18 -22.68
CA LYS A 305 -18.45 21.74 -21.37
C LYS A 305 -18.95 20.63 -20.45
N GLY A 306 -18.16 20.26 -19.45
CA GLY A 306 -18.52 19.22 -18.49
C GLY A 306 -19.68 19.64 -17.60
N SER A 307 -20.38 18.64 -17.07
CA SER A 307 -21.34 18.81 -16.00
C SER A 307 -20.65 18.51 -14.68
N ASN A 308 -20.65 19.47 -13.76
CA ASN A 308 -20.20 19.29 -12.39
C ASN A 308 -21.43 19.47 -11.49
N GLN A 309 -22.00 18.37 -11.02
CA GLN A 309 -23.22 18.35 -10.22
C GLN A 309 -22.92 17.82 -8.81
N VAL A 310 -23.67 18.33 -7.85
CA VAL A 310 -23.75 17.78 -6.50
C VAL A 310 -25.22 17.48 -6.24
N ASP A 311 -25.55 16.23 -5.92
CA ASP A 311 -26.92 15.82 -5.66
C ASP A 311 -27.43 16.39 -4.31
N PRO A 312 -28.74 16.30 -4.00
CA PRO A 312 -29.28 16.80 -2.73
C PRO A 312 -28.69 16.11 -1.48
N ALA A 313 -28.11 14.92 -1.61
CA ALA A 313 -27.41 14.21 -0.54
C ALA A 313 -25.94 14.63 -0.41
N GLY A 314 -25.47 15.58 -1.23
CA GLY A 314 -24.11 16.07 -1.21
C GLY A 314 -23.14 15.19 -2.00
N ARG A 315 -23.61 14.34 -2.91
CA ARG A 315 -22.75 13.45 -3.71
C ARG A 315 -22.33 14.06 -5.04
N PHE A 316 -21.05 13.98 -5.38
CA PHE A 316 -20.56 14.51 -6.65
C PHE A 316 -20.98 13.63 -7.84
N LYS A 317 -21.21 14.28 -8.97
CA LYS A 317 -21.31 13.67 -10.29
C LYS A 317 -20.67 14.59 -11.31
N VAL A 318 -19.57 14.14 -11.92
CA VAL A 318 -18.76 14.93 -12.84
C VAL A 318 -18.52 14.18 -14.14
N GLY A 319 -18.67 14.84 -15.29
CA GLY A 319 -18.55 14.15 -16.56
C GLY A 319 -18.95 14.97 -17.77
N LEU A 320 -19.01 14.30 -18.93
CA LEU A 320 -19.36 14.84 -20.23
C LEU A 320 -20.25 13.84 -20.97
N ASN A 321 -21.40 14.32 -21.48
CA ASN A 321 -22.40 13.55 -22.22
C ASN A 321 -22.61 12.14 -21.66
N ASP A 322 -22.04 11.14 -22.32
CA ASP A 322 -22.22 9.71 -22.06
C ASP A 322 -21.20 9.13 -21.08
N GLY A 323 -20.25 9.93 -20.58
CA GLY A 323 -19.19 9.48 -19.67
C GLY A 323 -19.10 10.32 -18.39
N TRP A 324 -19.08 9.67 -17.22
CA TRP A 324 -18.99 10.39 -15.94
C TRP A 324 -18.41 9.55 -14.80
N PHE A 325 -17.97 10.26 -13.76
CA PHE A 325 -17.64 9.73 -12.43
C PHE A 325 -18.69 10.20 -11.44
N GLU A 326 -19.00 9.38 -10.45
CA GLU A 326 -19.92 9.75 -9.36
C GLU A 326 -19.54 9.14 -8.01
N ALA A 327 -19.96 9.82 -6.95
CA ALA A 327 -20.03 9.25 -5.61
C ALA A 327 -21.33 8.47 -5.43
N ILE A 328 -21.23 7.27 -4.88
CA ILE A 328 -22.38 6.43 -4.51
C ILE A 328 -22.61 6.52 -3.00
N SER A 329 -21.54 6.44 -2.21
CA SER A 329 -21.59 6.60 -0.75
C SER A 329 -21.70 8.07 -0.33
N GLU A 330 -22.30 8.33 0.83
CA GLU A 330 -22.53 9.69 1.37
C GLU A 330 -21.21 10.42 1.71
N ASP A 331 -20.16 9.68 2.05
CA ASP A 331 -18.82 10.24 2.31
C ASP A 331 -18.06 10.63 1.03
N ASN A 332 -18.67 10.44 -0.14
CA ASN A 332 -18.08 10.70 -1.46
C ASN A 332 -16.80 9.92 -1.76
N TYR A 333 -16.47 8.91 -0.96
CA TYR A 333 -15.16 8.27 -0.99
C TYR A 333 -15.23 6.75 -0.93
N GLY A 334 -16.04 6.21 0.00
CA GLY A 334 -16.09 4.77 0.27
C GLY A 334 -16.56 3.94 -0.93
N ILE A 335 -17.50 4.46 -1.72
CA ILE A 335 -18.04 3.81 -2.91
C ILE A 335 -18.21 4.86 -4.00
N MET A 336 -17.56 4.63 -5.15
CA MET A 336 -17.58 5.51 -6.31
C MET A 336 -17.91 4.71 -7.57
N GLY A 337 -18.35 5.41 -8.61
CA GLY A 337 -18.70 4.84 -9.90
C GLY A 337 -18.02 5.56 -11.06
N VAL A 338 -17.77 4.82 -12.13
CA VAL A 338 -17.37 5.36 -13.43
C VAL A 338 -18.18 4.69 -14.54
N HIS A 339 -18.63 5.51 -15.48
CA HIS A 339 -19.60 5.09 -16.49
C HIS A 339 -19.18 5.60 -17.86
N SER A 340 -19.49 4.80 -18.88
CA SER A 340 -19.56 5.23 -20.26
C SER A 340 -20.73 4.53 -20.96
N LEU A 341 -21.56 5.30 -21.65
CA LEU A 341 -22.66 4.82 -22.50
C LEU A 341 -22.31 4.91 -23.99
N ASP A 342 -21.05 5.22 -24.32
CA ASP A 342 -20.59 5.28 -25.71
C ASP A 342 -20.58 3.87 -26.31
N ALA A 343 -21.19 3.71 -27.48
CA ALA A 343 -21.32 2.42 -28.15
C ALA A 343 -19.96 1.74 -28.45
N ASN A 344 -18.88 2.50 -28.57
CA ASN A 344 -17.54 1.95 -28.76
C ASN A 344 -16.91 1.45 -27.45
N ALA A 345 -17.28 1.99 -26.29
CA ALA A 345 -16.66 1.63 -25.02
C ALA A 345 -17.67 1.74 -23.87
N THR A 346 -18.70 0.89 -23.88
CA THR A 346 -19.76 0.93 -22.86
C THR A 346 -19.36 0.14 -21.61
N PHE A 347 -19.41 0.78 -20.44
CA PHE A 347 -19.20 0.14 -19.15
C PHE A 347 -19.87 0.92 -18.01
N ASN A 348 -20.14 0.23 -16.92
CA ASN A 348 -20.63 0.79 -15.67
C ASN A 348 -19.95 0.03 -14.53
N LEU A 349 -18.97 0.67 -13.92
CA LEU A 349 -18.15 0.09 -12.88
C LEU A 349 -18.41 0.82 -11.57
N THR A 350 -18.64 0.06 -10.51
CA THR A 350 -18.67 0.53 -9.12
C THR A 350 -17.43 -0.01 -8.43
N TYR A 351 -16.68 0.86 -7.75
CA TYR A 351 -15.50 0.47 -7.02
C TYR A 351 -15.57 0.94 -5.57
N HIS A 352 -15.22 0.03 -4.68
CA HIS A 352 -15.23 0.21 -3.23
C HIS A 352 -13.80 0.55 -2.81
N ALA A 353 -13.63 1.63 -2.04
CA ALA A 353 -12.37 1.92 -1.40
C ALA A 353 -12.08 0.80 -0.39
N THR A 354 -11.37 -0.23 -0.84
CA THR A 354 -10.88 -1.36 -0.04
C THR A 354 -9.36 -1.45 -0.05
N SER A 355 -8.70 -0.47 -0.68
CA SER A 355 -7.26 -0.32 -0.75
C SER A 355 -6.82 0.78 0.19
N LYS A 356 -5.69 0.63 0.88
CA LYS A 356 -5.12 1.77 1.61
C LYS A 356 -4.68 2.84 0.59
N PRO A 357 -4.87 4.14 0.86
CA PRO A 357 -4.52 5.19 -0.09
C PRO A 357 -3.01 5.27 -0.31
N LEU A 358 -2.60 5.62 -1.52
CA LEU A 358 -1.24 5.99 -1.88
C LEU A 358 -1.21 7.51 -2.07
N ILE A 359 -0.32 8.18 -1.34
CA ILE A 359 -0.25 9.64 -1.25
C ILE A 359 0.97 10.10 -2.05
N ASN A 360 0.72 10.72 -3.20
CA ASN A 360 1.80 11.11 -4.10
C ASN A 360 2.62 12.26 -3.51
N GLY A 361 3.93 12.26 -3.74
CA GLY A 361 4.82 13.28 -3.20
C GLY A 361 4.98 13.23 -1.68
N GLY A 362 4.43 12.21 -1.01
CA GLY A 362 4.55 11.98 0.42
C GLY A 362 3.56 12.79 1.26
N THR A 363 3.26 14.03 0.85
CA THR A 363 2.27 14.89 1.53
C THR A 363 0.93 15.00 0.79
N GLY A 364 0.86 14.43 -0.41
CA GLY A 364 -0.24 14.56 -1.34
C GLY A 364 -0.06 15.76 -2.26
N VAL A 365 1.04 16.51 -2.18
CA VAL A 365 1.32 17.59 -3.13
C VAL A 365 2.59 17.27 -3.89
N VAL A 366 2.49 17.35 -5.21
CA VAL A 366 3.61 17.28 -6.14
C VAL A 366 3.66 18.56 -6.94
N MET A 367 4.84 18.94 -7.39
CA MET A 367 4.90 19.86 -8.51
C MET A 367 4.41 19.09 -9.74
N PHE A 368 3.57 19.72 -10.56
CA PHE A 368 3.08 19.19 -11.82
C PHE A 368 3.32 20.25 -12.89
N GLY A 369 4.53 20.16 -13.43
CA GLY A 369 5.13 21.25 -14.17
C GLY A 369 5.46 22.45 -13.28
N GLY A 370 4.97 23.63 -13.67
CA GLY A 370 5.22 24.90 -12.95
C GLY A 370 4.27 25.20 -11.78
N SER A 371 3.28 24.32 -11.53
CA SER A 371 2.26 24.52 -10.50
C SER A 371 2.23 23.36 -9.52
N GLU A 372 1.75 23.59 -8.31
CA GLU A 372 1.43 22.53 -7.36
C GLU A 372 0.16 21.78 -7.81
N MET A 373 0.17 20.46 -7.64
CA MET A 373 -0.97 19.57 -7.83
C MET A 373 -1.13 18.69 -6.61
N GLY A 374 -2.35 18.64 -6.08
CA GLY A 374 -2.70 17.64 -5.08
C GLY A 374 -2.94 16.30 -5.77
N GLU A 375 -2.38 15.19 -5.29
CA GLU A 375 -2.47 13.91 -5.98
C GLU A 375 -2.49 12.75 -4.99
N TRP A 376 -3.49 11.86 -5.12
CA TRP A 376 -3.60 10.65 -4.33
C TRP A 376 -4.35 9.56 -5.09
N ALA A 377 -4.08 8.32 -4.69
CA ALA A 377 -4.59 7.13 -5.36
C ALA A 377 -5.24 6.14 -4.40
N LEU A 378 -6.13 5.30 -4.94
CA LEU A 378 -6.57 4.03 -4.37
C LEU A 378 -6.14 2.91 -5.32
N PRO A 379 -5.00 2.24 -5.08
CA PRO A 379 -4.39 1.32 -6.05
C PRO A 379 -5.19 0.06 -6.41
N ALA A 380 -5.95 -0.51 -5.46
CA ALA A 380 -6.53 -1.85 -5.62
C ALA A 380 -7.93 -1.96 -5.02
N CYS A 381 -8.83 -1.06 -5.39
CA CYS A 381 -10.24 -1.11 -4.99
C CYS A 381 -10.92 -2.38 -5.48
N LYS A 382 -11.81 -2.96 -4.66
CA LYS A 382 -12.74 -4.00 -5.10
C LYS A 382 -13.73 -3.42 -6.11
N THR A 383 -13.88 -4.08 -7.26
CA THR A 383 -14.66 -3.56 -8.39
C THR A 383 -15.76 -4.51 -8.81
N GLU A 384 -16.95 -3.96 -9.08
CA GLU A 384 -18.12 -4.68 -9.56
C GLU A 384 -18.81 -3.90 -10.68
N GLY A 385 -19.79 -4.52 -11.34
CA GLY A 385 -20.57 -3.89 -12.41
C GLY A 385 -20.50 -4.69 -13.71
N PHE A 386 -20.45 -3.99 -14.84
CA PHE A 386 -20.42 -4.61 -16.15
C PHE A 386 -19.70 -3.77 -17.21
N LEU A 387 -19.33 -4.44 -18.30
CA LEU A 387 -18.90 -3.86 -19.56
C LEU A 387 -19.69 -4.48 -20.71
N VAL A 388 -19.72 -3.84 -21.86
CA VAL A 388 -20.30 -4.40 -23.09
C VAL A 388 -19.18 -4.59 -24.11
N VAL A 389 -19.04 -5.82 -24.59
CA VAL A 389 -18.02 -6.21 -25.56
C VAL A 389 -18.70 -7.06 -26.61
N ASN A 390 -18.47 -6.77 -27.90
CA ASN A 390 -19.12 -7.48 -29.01
C ASN A 390 -20.66 -7.49 -28.94
N GLY A 391 -21.26 -6.45 -28.35
CA GLY A 391 -22.70 -6.33 -28.14
C GLY A 391 -23.26 -7.17 -26.99
N GLU A 392 -22.43 -7.91 -26.27
CA GLU A 392 -22.81 -8.72 -25.12
C GLU A 392 -22.39 -8.02 -23.81
N GLN A 393 -23.29 -8.03 -22.83
CA GLN A 393 -22.98 -7.53 -21.49
C GLN A 393 -22.22 -8.58 -20.70
N VAL A 394 -21.01 -8.24 -20.27
CA VAL A 394 -20.16 -9.06 -19.41
C VAL A 394 -20.25 -8.53 -17.98
N THR A 395 -20.70 -9.37 -17.05
CA THR A 395 -20.69 -9.04 -15.61
C THR A 395 -19.29 -9.25 -15.05
N VAL A 396 -18.82 -8.27 -14.26
CA VAL A 396 -17.54 -8.29 -13.54
C VAL A 396 -17.59 -9.32 -12.41
N ASP A 397 -16.54 -10.14 -12.27
CA ASP A 397 -16.28 -10.95 -11.07
C ASP A 397 -15.50 -10.11 -10.03
N PRO A 398 -16.13 -9.68 -8.93
CA PRO A 398 -15.49 -8.78 -7.97
C PRO A 398 -14.37 -9.41 -7.14
N ALA A 399 -14.28 -10.74 -7.10
CA ALA A 399 -13.19 -11.42 -6.39
C ALA A 399 -11.88 -11.37 -7.19
N HIS A 400 -11.98 -11.25 -8.52
CA HIS A 400 -10.85 -11.29 -9.45
C HIS A 400 -10.73 -10.02 -10.29
N SER A 401 -11.21 -8.90 -9.75
CA SER A 401 -11.21 -7.60 -10.41
C SER A 401 -10.85 -6.49 -9.45
N LEU A 402 -10.11 -5.51 -9.94
CA LEU A 402 -9.73 -4.33 -9.16
C LEU A 402 -9.69 -3.06 -9.98
N THR A 403 -9.79 -1.92 -9.30
CA THR A 403 -9.63 -0.59 -9.88
C THR A 403 -8.55 0.19 -9.14
N TRP A 404 -7.59 0.71 -9.88
CA TRP A 404 -6.75 1.83 -9.46
C TRP A 404 -7.50 3.13 -9.75
N TYR A 405 -7.70 3.97 -8.74
CA TYR A 405 -8.33 5.29 -8.88
C TYR A 405 -7.35 6.41 -8.49
N ASP A 406 -7.17 7.40 -9.35
CA ASP A 406 -6.39 8.62 -9.08
C ASP A 406 -7.30 9.86 -9.00
N ARG A 407 -6.98 10.75 -8.06
CA ARG A 407 -7.57 12.06 -7.91
C ARG A 407 -6.49 13.14 -7.93
N GLY A 408 -6.48 13.91 -9.02
CA GLY A 408 -5.56 15.04 -9.20
C GLY A 408 -6.23 16.40 -9.06
N LEU A 409 -5.76 17.23 -8.14
CA LEU A 409 -6.28 18.54 -7.78
C LEU A 409 -5.41 19.63 -8.39
N GLY A 410 -6.00 20.48 -9.23
CA GLY A 410 -5.30 21.59 -9.85
C GLY A 410 -5.43 21.57 -11.37
N THR A 411 -4.91 22.61 -12.00
CA THR A 411 -5.00 22.84 -13.45
C THR A 411 -3.63 22.93 -14.12
N GLY A 412 -2.56 22.58 -13.39
CA GLY A 412 -1.20 22.49 -13.89
C GLY A 412 -1.04 21.38 -14.93
N GLY A 413 0.15 21.29 -15.53
CA GLY A 413 0.41 20.35 -16.61
C GLY A 413 1.87 20.21 -16.97
N PHE A 414 2.28 18.99 -17.28
CA PHE A 414 3.45 18.74 -18.11
C PHE A 414 3.11 18.93 -19.59
N THR A 415 4.10 19.30 -20.39
CA THR A 415 3.95 19.32 -21.85
C THR A 415 4.17 17.95 -22.48
N ASN A 416 4.96 17.12 -21.81
CA ASN A 416 5.13 15.71 -22.12
C ASN A 416 5.28 14.95 -20.81
N TRP A 417 4.58 13.82 -20.66
CA TRP A 417 4.70 13.00 -19.47
C TRP A 417 4.42 11.53 -19.74
N THR A 418 4.93 10.70 -18.84
CA THR A 418 4.73 9.26 -18.77
C THR A 418 4.37 8.92 -17.34
N TRP A 419 3.40 8.02 -17.18
CA TRP A 419 2.94 7.57 -15.87
C TRP A 419 2.64 6.10 -15.85
N TYR A 420 2.87 5.48 -14.70
CA TYR A 420 2.43 4.12 -14.41
C TYR A 420 1.90 4.01 -12.99
N GLY A 421 0.73 3.39 -12.84
CA GLY A 421 0.28 2.79 -11.59
C GLY A 421 0.60 1.30 -11.63
N LEU A 422 1.57 0.87 -10.84
CA LEU A 422 2.04 -0.52 -10.81
C LEU A 422 1.60 -1.21 -9.53
N LEU A 423 1.04 -2.40 -9.70
CA LEU A 423 0.83 -3.37 -8.64
C LEU A 423 1.93 -4.42 -8.78
N MET A 424 2.71 -4.66 -7.73
CA MET A 424 3.83 -5.59 -7.75
C MET A 424 3.47 -6.86 -6.97
N PRO A 425 2.95 -7.94 -7.59
CA PRO A 425 2.41 -9.09 -6.84
C PRO A 425 3.45 -9.79 -5.96
N GLN A 426 4.72 -9.78 -6.39
CA GLN A 426 5.81 -10.46 -5.68
C GLN A 426 6.19 -9.77 -4.37
N THR A 427 6.09 -8.45 -4.29
CA THR A 427 6.45 -7.68 -3.09
C THR A 427 5.23 -7.15 -2.34
N GLY A 428 4.08 -7.06 -3.00
CA GLY A 428 2.88 -6.39 -2.53
C GLY A 428 2.98 -4.86 -2.57
N ASP A 429 4.00 -4.32 -3.23
CA ASP A 429 4.16 -2.86 -3.36
C ASP A 429 3.22 -2.29 -4.40
N MET A 430 2.69 -1.11 -4.12
CA MET A 430 1.93 -0.27 -5.04
C MET A 430 2.78 0.96 -5.39
N ILE A 431 2.99 1.22 -6.68
CA ILE A 431 3.93 2.25 -7.13
C ILE A 431 3.23 3.19 -8.10
N SER A 432 3.23 4.47 -7.78
CA SER A 432 2.84 5.55 -8.67
C SER A 432 4.09 6.23 -9.23
N LEU A 433 4.33 6.04 -10.52
CA LEU A 433 5.51 6.48 -11.25
C LEU A 433 5.17 7.67 -12.14
N TRP A 434 5.96 8.73 -12.04
CA TRP A 434 5.80 9.93 -12.85
C TRP A 434 7.11 10.32 -13.50
N ALA A 435 7.07 10.62 -14.79
CA ALA A 435 8.12 11.30 -15.53
C ALA A 435 7.49 12.41 -16.36
N GLY A 436 7.82 13.67 -16.08
CA GLY A 436 7.24 14.80 -16.79
C GLY A 436 8.25 15.89 -17.11
N ASP A 437 8.05 16.55 -18.26
CA ASP A 437 8.82 17.68 -18.74
C ASP A 437 7.91 18.90 -18.92
N THR A 438 8.46 20.11 -18.75
CA THR A 438 7.78 21.37 -19.08
C THR A 438 8.46 22.07 -20.27
N GLN A 439 7.83 23.09 -20.86
CA GLN A 439 8.46 23.88 -21.93
C GLN A 439 9.68 24.67 -21.43
N GLU A 440 9.76 24.93 -20.13
CA GLU A 440 10.93 25.55 -19.50
C GLU A 440 11.95 24.44 -19.20
N VAL A 441 13.00 24.40 -20.03
CA VAL A 441 14.03 23.36 -20.16
C VAL A 441 14.69 22.91 -18.84
N GLU A 442 14.47 23.60 -17.73
CA GLU A 442 15.13 23.35 -16.44
C GLU A 442 14.30 22.56 -15.41
N THR A 443 13.00 22.32 -15.61
CA THR A 443 12.19 21.59 -14.63
C THR A 443 11.65 20.29 -15.20
N SER A 444 12.26 19.20 -14.78
CA SER A 444 11.87 17.87 -15.21
C SER A 444 11.76 16.95 -14.01
N GLN A 445 10.62 16.30 -13.86
CA GLN A 445 10.16 15.71 -12.59
C GLN A 445 9.97 14.22 -12.77
N ARG A 446 10.87 13.45 -12.13
CA ARG A 446 10.89 11.99 -12.23
C ARG A 446 10.89 11.42 -10.82
N PHE A 447 9.79 10.81 -10.41
CA PHE A 447 9.66 10.27 -9.06
C PHE A 447 8.76 9.03 -9.01
N ALA A 448 8.91 8.30 -7.92
CA ALA A 448 8.08 7.17 -7.53
C ALA A 448 7.50 7.45 -6.14
N SER A 449 6.19 7.34 -6.00
CA SER A 449 5.56 7.20 -4.68
C SER A 449 5.22 5.73 -4.49
N ILE A 450 5.83 5.10 -3.48
CA ILE A 450 5.74 3.67 -3.22
C ILE A 450 4.98 3.47 -1.92
N ARG A 451 3.90 2.70 -1.96
CA ARG A 451 3.26 2.12 -0.78
C ARG A 451 3.68 0.67 -0.69
N SER A 452 4.45 0.35 0.34
CA SER A 452 4.84 -1.03 0.62
C SER A 452 3.66 -1.90 1.05
N ALA A 453 3.82 -3.22 1.01
CA ALA A 453 2.82 -4.17 1.50
C ALA A 453 2.39 -3.94 2.97
N SER A 454 3.30 -3.41 3.81
CA SER A 454 2.98 -3.04 5.21
C SER A 454 2.17 -1.74 5.32
N GLY A 455 1.92 -1.07 4.20
CA GLY A 455 1.20 0.20 4.11
C GLY A 455 2.04 1.42 4.46
N GLY A 456 3.35 1.27 4.71
CA GLY A 456 4.30 2.37 4.81
C GLY A 456 4.57 2.99 3.44
N GLN A 457 4.74 4.30 3.38
CA GLN A 457 4.98 5.02 2.12
C GLN A 457 6.35 5.67 2.07
N THR A 458 6.93 5.71 0.87
CA THR A 458 8.21 6.36 0.60
C THR A 458 8.17 7.03 -0.77
N VAL A 459 8.84 8.16 -0.90
CA VAL A 459 8.98 8.88 -2.17
C VAL A 459 10.44 8.85 -2.59
N CYS A 460 10.68 8.54 -3.86
CA CYS A 460 12.01 8.39 -4.40
C CYS A 460 12.15 9.07 -5.75
N GLY A 461 13.37 9.54 -6.05
CA GLY A 461 13.74 9.83 -7.43
C GLY A 461 13.74 8.55 -8.25
N ALA A 462 13.32 8.65 -9.51
CA ALA A 462 13.30 7.55 -10.45
C ALA A 462 13.99 7.96 -11.76
N THR A 463 14.53 6.99 -12.48
CA THR A 463 15.07 7.18 -13.84
C THR A 463 14.22 6.40 -14.82
N PHE A 464 13.89 7.01 -15.95
CA PHE A 464 13.12 6.41 -17.03
C PHE A 464 13.95 6.44 -18.29
N THR A 465 14.20 5.27 -18.87
CA THR A 465 14.92 5.14 -20.14
C THR A 465 13.96 4.54 -21.17
N PRO A 466 13.41 5.34 -22.09
CA PRO A 466 12.55 4.83 -23.14
C PRO A 466 13.34 3.93 -24.11
N ASP A 467 12.73 2.83 -24.52
CA ASP A 467 13.22 1.95 -25.57
C ASP A 467 12.64 2.41 -26.92
N PHE A 468 13.45 3.08 -27.72
CA PHE A 468 13.07 3.54 -29.06
C PHE A 468 13.34 2.52 -30.17
N SER A 469 13.79 1.30 -29.84
CA SER A 469 13.93 0.23 -30.84
C SER A 469 12.59 -0.26 -31.35
N HIS A 470 11.53 -0.10 -30.55
CA HIS A 470 10.16 -0.41 -30.91
C HIS A 470 9.21 0.72 -30.45
N VAL A 471 8.55 1.37 -31.41
CA VAL A 471 7.69 2.52 -31.17
C VAL A 471 6.37 2.37 -31.92
N TRP A 472 5.29 2.88 -31.34
CA TRP A 472 4.01 3.03 -32.03
C TRP A 472 3.95 4.37 -32.76
N PRO A 473 3.65 4.40 -34.08
CA PRO A 473 3.46 5.64 -34.81
C PRO A 473 2.17 6.34 -34.35
N GLY A 474 2.31 7.56 -33.86
CA GLY A 474 1.19 8.42 -33.46
C GLY A 474 0.74 9.37 -34.57
N ALA A 475 -0.25 10.21 -34.24
CA ALA A 475 -0.67 11.30 -35.11
C ALA A 475 0.35 12.46 -35.14
N ALA A 476 0.33 13.25 -36.22
CA ALA A 476 1.14 14.47 -36.39
C ALA A 476 2.66 14.25 -36.21
N GLY A 477 3.18 13.10 -36.66
CA GLY A 477 4.61 12.80 -36.63
C GLY A 477 5.17 12.46 -35.24
N LYS A 478 4.31 12.29 -34.23
CA LYS A 478 4.72 11.78 -32.92
C LYS A 478 4.91 10.27 -32.97
N SER A 479 5.82 9.75 -32.16
CA SER A 479 5.99 8.31 -31.94
C SER A 479 6.05 8.06 -30.44
N PHE A 480 5.46 6.94 -30.01
CA PHE A 480 5.38 6.57 -28.60
C PHE A 480 6.27 5.34 -28.37
N PRO A 481 7.27 5.39 -27.48
CA PRO A 481 7.95 4.16 -27.07
C PRO A 481 6.93 3.20 -26.47
N LEU A 482 7.11 1.90 -26.70
CA LEU A 482 6.25 0.85 -26.14
C LEU A 482 6.86 0.17 -24.92
N ALA A 483 8.10 0.54 -24.58
CA ALA A 483 8.82 -0.02 -23.46
C ALA A 483 9.74 1.01 -22.80
N TRP A 484 9.96 0.83 -21.50
CA TRP A 484 10.81 1.69 -20.68
C TRP A 484 11.56 0.83 -19.65
N THR A 485 12.83 1.14 -19.44
CA THR A 485 13.57 0.69 -18.26
C THR A 485 13.41 1.73 -17.16
N VAL A 486 12.96 1.30 -15.98
CA VAL A 486 12.72 2.14 -14.81
C VAL A 486 13.65 1.70 -13.68
N GLN A 487 14.35 2.68 -13.10
CA GLN A 487 15.23 2.47 -11.95
C GLN A 487 14.80 3.34 -10.78
N ILE A 488 14.68 2.76 -9.58
CA ILE A 488 14.32 3.44 -8.34
C ILE A 488 15.39 3.13 -7.27
N PRO A 489 16.49 3.90 -7.22
CA PRO A 489 17.68 3.53 -6.44
C PRO A 489 17.46 3.43 -4.93
N CYS A 490 16.49 4.16 -4.36
CA CYS A 490 16.24 4.16 -2.93
C CYS A 490 15.74 2.81 -2.38
N VAL A 491 15.16 1.97 -3.25
CA VAL A 491 14.60 0.65 -2.93
C VAL A 491 15.27 -0.45 -3.76
N ASP A 492 16.40 -0.14 -4.41
CA ASP A 492 17.16 -1.08 -5.25
C ASP A 492 16.30 -1.78 -6.32
N ALA A 493 15.36 -1.04 -6.93
CA ALA A 493 14.50 -1.58 -7.98
C ALA A 493 15.01 -1.19 -9.38
N ASP A 494 15.07 -2.18 -10.27
CA ASP A 494 15.37 -2.04 -11.69
C ASP A 494 14.48 -3.01 -12.47
N PHE A 495 13.60 -2.49 -13.32
CA PHE A 495 12.66 -3.30 -14.09
C PHE A 495 12.29 -2.65 -15.43
N LYS A 496 11.75 -3.48 -16.33
CA LYS A 496 11.23 -3.06 -17.61
C LYS A 496 9.70 -3.04 -17.56
N VAL A 497 9.10 -1.95 -18.06
CA VAL A 497 7.66 -1.84 -18.30
C VAL A 497 7.45 -1.89 -19.80
N GLU A 498 6.55 -2.76 -20.26
CA GLU A 498 6.27 -2.98 -21.69
C GLU A 498 4.75 -2.98 -21.93
N ALA A 499 4.34 -2.44 -23.07
CA ALA A 499 2.95 -2.52 -23.51
C ALA A 499 2.60 -3.96 -23.92
N VAL A 500 1.43 -4.45 -23.49
CA VAL A 500 0.94 -5.79 -23.86
C VAL A 500 0.58 -5.90 -25.34
N THR A 501 0.18 -4.78 -25.96
CA THR A 501 -0.09 -4.64 -27.39
C THR A 501 0.30 -3.25 -27.88
N GLU A 502 0.56 -3.11 -29.17
CA GLU A 502 1.09 -1.88 -29.76
C GLU A 502 0.05 -0.76 -29.84
N ASN A 503 -1.18 -1.07 -30.29
CA ASN A 503 -2.21 -0.06 -30.53
C ASN A 503 -3.15 0.13 -29.36
N GLN A 504 -2.80 1.06 -28.46
CA GLN A 504 -3.65 1.48 -27.34
C GLN A 504 -3.90 2.99 -27.36
N LEU A 505 -3.76 3.61 -28.54
CA LEU A 505 -3.80 5.06 -28.68
C LEU A 505 -5.25 5.60 -28.64
N ASN A 506 -5.64 6.27 -27.56
CA ASN A 506 -6.88 7.04 -27.51
C ASN A 506 -6.64 8.44 -28.10
N LEU A 507 -6.95 8.59 -29.39
CA LEU A 507 -6.85 9.85 -30.12
C LEU A 507 -8.04 10.76 -29.80
N GLY A 508 -7.75 11.91 -29.19
CA GLY A 508 -8.70 13.00 -29.07
C GLY A 508 -8.39 14.11 -30.07
N SER A 509 -9.39 14.52 -30.86
CA SER A 509 -9.35 15.80 -31.57
C SER A 509 -10.32 16.75 -30.89
N ILE A 510 -9.80 17.85 -30.33
CA ILE A 510 -10.64 18.98 -29.92
C ILE A 510 -11.13 19.63 -31.23
N PRO A 511 -12.44 19.77 -31.47
CA PRO A 511 -12.93 20.55 -32.60
C PRO A 511 -12.33 21.96 -32.53
N SER A 512 -11.68 22.37 -33.61
CA SER A 512 -11.04 23.69 -33.76
C SER A 512 -12.00 24.85 -33.54
#